data_AF-A0A924TMP8-F1
#
_entry.id   AF-A0A924TMP8-F1
#
_cell.length_a   1.000
_cell.length_b   1.000
_cell.length_c   1.000
_cell.angle_alpha   90.00
_cell.angle_beta   90.00
_cell.angle_gamma   90.00
#
_symmetry.space_group_name_H-M   'P 1'
#
loop_
_entity.id
_entity.type
_entity.pdbx_description
1 polymer ?
#
loop_
_entity_poly.entity_id
_entity_poly.type
_entity_poly.pdbx_seq_one_letter_code
_entity_poly.pdbx_strand_id
1 'polypeptide(L)'
;MIPSKSYFGGALPFAFTEQGVAMLSSVLKSKKALLVNITIMRTFVEVRKLVAQNNHFNQHLQELRKELIERIGEHDIQLNHIYNAIENLLDKEADKNEVKQQWSERERIGFKK
;
A
#
# COMPACT_ATOMS: atom_id res chain seq x y z
N MET A 1 4.85 -42.65 -6.06
CA MET A 1 5.78 -43.70 -6.52
C MET A 1 6.83 -43.04 -7.38
N ILE A 2 8.13 -43.24 -7.10
CA ILE A 2 9.20 -42.75 -7.96
C ILE A 2 9.34 -43.76 -9.10
N PRO A 3 9.18 -43.37 -10.38
CA PRO A 3 9.30 -44.29 -11.50
C PRO A 3 10.72 -44.87 -11.54
N SER A 4 10.86 -46.13 -11.95
CA SER A 4 12.16 -46.80 -12.07
C SER A 4 12.38 -47.25 -13.51
N LYS A 5 13.64 -47.50 -13.89
CA LYS A 5 14.01 -47.94 -15.25
C LYS A 5 13.30 -49.25 -15.68
N SER A 6 12.80 -50.03 -14.73
CA SER A 6 12.13 -51.32 -14.95
C SER A 6 10.61 -51.26 -14.82
N TYR A 7 10.05 -50.25 -14.16
CA TYR A 7 8.62 -50.13 -13.92
C TYR A 7 8.22 -48.67 -14.01
N PHE A 8 7.46 -48.34 -15.06
CA PHE A 8 6.99 -46.97 -15.29
C PHE A 8 5.83 -46.55 -14.39
N GLY A 9 5.39 -47.42 -13.46
CA GLY A 9 4.40 -47.14 -12.40
C GLY A 9 3.23 -46.30 -12.88
N GLY A 10 2.13 -46.94 -13.32
CA GLY A 10 1.06 -46.47 -14.22
C GLY A 10 0.39 -45.09 -14.07
N ALA A 11 0.94 -44.14 -13.32
CA ALA A 11 0.61 -42.73 -13.35
C ALA A 11 1.57 -41.95 -14.28
N LEU A 12 1.03 -41.04 -15.07
CA LEU A 12 1.82 -40.08 -15.85
C LEU A 12 2.65 -39.22 -14.90
N PRO A 13 3.98 -39.16 -15.04
CA PRO A 13 4.79 -38.25 -14.24
C PRO A 13 4.35 -36.82 -14.52
N PHE A 14 4.18 -36.02 -13.47
CA PHE A 14 3.86 -34.60 -13.57
C PHE A 14 5.06 -33.80 -14.09
N ALA A 15 5.42 -34.02 -15.36
CA ALA A 15 6.53 -33.35 -16.02
C ALA A 15 6.37 -31.82 -15.86
N PHE A 16 7.48 -31.13 -15.62
CA PHE A 16 7.52 -29.68 -15.41
C PHE A 16 6.92 -29.16 -14.10
N THR A 17 6.64 -30.03 -13.13
CA THR A 17 6.48 -29.61 -11.72
C THR A 17 7.76 -29.89 -10.94
N GLU A 18 8.00 -29.19 -9.83
CA GLU A 18 9.21 -29.38 -9.03
C GLU A 18 9.37 -30.84 -8.57
N GLN A 19 8.27 -31.44 -8.10
CA GLN A 19 8.19 -32.83 -7.66
C GLN A 19 8.29 -33.81 -8.84
N GLY A 20 7.75 -33.47 -10.01
CA GLY A 20 7.86 -34.30 -11.21
C GLY A 20 9.23 -34.29 -11.85
N VAL A 21 9.92 -33.14 -11.83
CA VAL A 21 11.33 -33.04 -12.26
C VAL A 21 12.23 -33.83 -11.30
N ALA A 22 11.95 -33.79 -9.99
CA ALA A 22 12.60 -34.66 -9.01
C ALA A 22 12.32 -36.16 -9.26
N MET A 23 11.11 -36.52 -9.66
CA MET A 23 10.78 -37.91 -10.04
C MET A 23 11.47 -38.36 -11.33
N LEU A 24 11.67 -37.46 -12.30
CA LEU A 24 12.37 -37.78 -13.55
C LEU A 24 13.90 -37.83 -13.39
N SER A 25 14.47 -37.08 -12.44
CA SER A 25 15.92 -37.06 -12.20
C SER A 25 16.48 -38.37 -11.63
N SER A 26 15.64 -39.18 -10.97
CA SER A 26 16.01 -40.53 -10.52
C SER A 26 16.14 -41.53 -11.67
N VAL A 27 15.38 -41.32 -12.76
CA VAL A 27 15.34 -42.17 -13.95
C VAL A 27 16.37 -41.73 -14.98
N LEU A 28 16.48 -40.42 -15.21
CA LEU A 28 17.35 -39.84 -16.24
C LEU A 28 18.77 -39.61 -15.69
N LYS A 29 19.70 -40.51 -16.01
CA LYS A 29 21.09 -40.48 -15.51
C LYS A 29 22.13 -39.91 -16.49
N SER A 30 21.72 -39.35 -17.62
CA SER A 30 22.69 -38.79 -18.59
C SER A 30 23.26 -37.46 -18.08
N LYS A 31 24.52 -37.14 -18.44
CA LYS A 31 25.17 -35.86 -18.07
C LYS A 31 24.33 -34.65 -18.49
N LYS A 32 23.72 -34.71 -19.68
CA LYS A 32 22.82 -33.68 -20.20
C LYS A 32 21.55 -33.54 -19.34
N ALA A 33 20.93 -34.65 -18.96
CA ALA A 33 19.71 -34.63 -18.13
C ALA A 33 19.98 -34.08 -16.73
N LEU A 34 21.13 -34.41 -16.13
CA LEU A 34 21.54 -33.88 -14.83
C LEU A 34 21.62 -32.34 -14.85
N LEU A 35 22.29 -31.78 -15.87
CA LEU A 35 22.41 -30.33 -16.04
C LEU A 35 21.05 -29.65 -16.21
N VAL A 36 20.19 -30.22 -17.05
CA VAL A 36 18.85 -29.67 -17.31
C VAL A 36 18.00 -29.69 -16.02
N ASN A 37 18.02 -30.77 -15.25
CA ASN A 37 17.26 -30.87 -14.00
C ASN A 37 17.72 -29.84 -12.96
N ILE A 38 19.04 -29.62 -12.83
CA ILE A 38 19.59 -28.59 -11.95
C ILE A 38 19.11 -27.20 -12.38
N THR A 39 19.14 -26.91 -13.68
CA THR A 39 18.66 -25.62 -14.22
C THR A 39 17.19 -25.41 -13.94
N ILE A 40 16.34 -26.42 -14.19
CA ILE A 40 14.90 -26.33 -13.94
C ILE A 40 14.61 -26.06 -12.46
N MET A 41 15.25 -26.78 -11.53
CA MET A 41 15.07 -26.57 -10.09
C MET A 41 15.50 -25.16 -9.66
N ARG A 42 16.63 -24.65 -10.18
CA ARG A 42 17.09 -23.28 -9.92
C ARG A 42 16.06 -22.25 -10.41
N THR A 43 15.51 -22.44 -11.60
CA THR A 43 14.46 -21.55 -12.14
C THR A 43 13.23 -21.53 -11.22
N PHE A 44 12.76 -22.68 -10.72
CA PHE A 44 11.63 -22.70 -9.77
C PHE A 44 11.93 -21.99 -8.44
N VAL A 45 13.14 -22.11 -7.92
CA VAL A 45 13.57 -21.35 -6.72
C VAL A 45 13.55 -19.85 -6.99
N GLU A 46 14.11 -19.39 -8.11
CA GLU A 46 14.13 -17.96 -8.46
C GLU A 46 12.73 -17.39 -8.70
N VAL A 47 11.85 -18.13 -9.39
CA VAL A 47 10.45 -17.71 -9.57
C VAL A 47 9.74 -17.53 -8.22
N ARG A 48 9.94 -18.44 -7.25
CA ARG A 48 9.36 -18.28 -5.90
C ARG A 48 9.93 -17.07 -5.16
N LYS A 49 11.23 -16.81 -5.27
CA LYS A 49 11.83 -15.61 -4.67
C LYS A 49 11.21 -14.34 -5.24
N LEU A 50 11.05 -14.25 -6.56
CA LEU A 50 10.41 -13.10 -7.22
C LEU A 50 8.97 -12.90 -6.75
N VAL A 51 8.18 -13.97 -6.66
CA VAL A 51 6.80 -13.90 -6.15
C VAL A 51 6.77 -13.46 -4.69
N ALA A 52 7.65 -14.00 -3.85
CA ALA A 52 7.74 -13.62 -2.44
C ALA A 52 8.17 -12.14 -2.25
N GLN A 53 9.13 -11.66 -3.04
CA GLN A 53 9.56 -10.26 -3.04
C GLN A 53 8.43 -9.32 -3.45
N ASN A 54 7.65 -9.67 -4.48
CA ASN A 54 6.49 -8.89 -4.90
C ASN A 54 5.41 -8.82 -3.82
N ASN A 55 5.18 -9.90 -3.08
CA ASN A 55 4.20 -9.90 -1.99
C ASN A 55 4.61 -8.95 -0.85
N HIS A 56 5.87 -9.01 -0.42
CA HIS A 56 6.39 -8.10 0.60
C HIS A 56 6.32 -6.63 0.14
N PHE A 57 6.69 -6.38 -1.11
CA PHE A 57 6.60 -5.04 -1.69
C PHE A 57 5.16 -4.52 -1.76
N ASN A 58 4.21 -5.35 -2.20
CA ASN A 58 2.80 -5.00 -2.25
C ASN A 58 2.22 -4.73 -0.85
N GLN A 59 2.60 -5.52 0.16
CA GLN A 59 2.20 -5.30 1.55
C GLN A 59 2.71 -3.96 2.07
N HIS A 60 3.99 -3.67 1.85
CA HIS A 60 4.59 -2.41 2.26
C HIS A 60 3.94 -1.19 1.57
N LEU A 61 3.62 -1.30 0.28
CA LEU A 61 2.87 -0.26 -0.44
C LEU A 61 1.46 -0.04 0.13
N GLN A 62 0.77 -1.11 0.56
CA GLN A 62 -0.53 -0.99 1.19
C GLN A 62 -0.45 -0.29 2.55
N GLU A 63 0.58 -0.59 3.35
CA GLU A 63 0.83 0.07 4.63
C GLU A 63 1.10 1.57 4.45
N LEU A 64 2.01 1.93 3.54
CA LEU A 64 2.31 3.33 3.22
C LEU A 64 1.07 4.07 2.72
N ARG A 65 0.27 3.44 1.84
CA ARG A 65 -0.99 4.03 1.36
C ARG A 65 -1.96 4.28 2.51
N LYS A 66 -2.08 3.36 3.46
CA LYS A 66 -2.95 3.50 4.63
C LYS A 66 -2.50 4.67 5.51
N GLU A 67 -1.20 4.75 5.82
CA GLU A 67 -0.64 5.84 6.63
C GLU A 67 -0.86 7.22 5.98
N LEU A 68 -0.70 7.30 4.65
CA LEU A 68 -0.95 8.54 3.91
C LEU A 68 -2.42 8.96 3.96
N ILE A 69 -3.35 8.02 3.77
CA ILE A 69 -4.79 8.32 3.84
C ILE A 69 -5.17 8.83 5.23
N GLU A 70 -4.63 8.21 6.28
CA GLU A 70 -4.88 8.60 7.67
C GLU A 70 -4.35 10.02 7.96
N ARG A 71 -3.09 10.31 7.62
CA ARG A 71 -2.51 11.66 7.79
C ARG A 71 -3.24 12.74 7.00
N ILE A 72 -3.62 12.46 5.76
CA ILE A 72 -4.37 13.44 4.94
C ILE A 72 -5.74 13.72 5.56
N GLY A 73 -6.44 12.68 6.05
CA GLY A 73 -7.71 12.86 6.75
C GLY A 73 -7.58 13.70 8.02
N GLU A 74 -6.52 13.50 8.81
CA GLU A 74 -6.24 14.35 9.98
C GLU A 74 -5.97 15.80 9.58
N HIS A 75 -5.23 16.03 8.50
CA HIS A 75 -4.95 17.37 7.99
C HIS A 75 -6.22 18.09 7.52
N ASP A 76 -7.16 17.38 6.87
CA ASP A 76 -8.44 17.97 6.45
C ASP A 76 -9.26 18.47 7.65
N ILE A 77 -9.25 17.73 8.76
CA ILE A 77 -9.90 18.16 10.00
C ILE A 77 -9.24 19.42 10.55
N GLN A 78 -7.90 19.45 10.63
CA GLN A 78 -7.15 20.61 11.11
C GLN A 78 -7.39 21.85 10.24
N LEU A 79 -7.43 21.69 8.91
CA LEU A 79 -7.72 22.78 7.98
C LEU A 79 -9.13 23.32 8.17
N ASN A 80 -10.12 22.46 8.38
CA ASN A 80 -11.49 22.89 8.68
C ASN A 80 -11.56 23.71 9.98
N HIS A 81 -10.82 23.30 11.02
CA HIS A 81 -10.75 24.10 12.25
C HIS A 81 -10.12 25.47 12.03
N ILE A 82 -9.05 25.55 11.24
CA ILE A 82 -8.41 26.83 10.88
C ILE A 82 -9.37 27.71 10.08
N TYR A 83 -10.07 27.14 9.09
CA TYR A 83 -11.05 27.85 8.28
C TYR A 83 -12.16 28.45 9.15
N ASN A 84 -12.77 27.63 10.02
CA ASN A 84 -13.81 28.09 10.95
C ASN A 84 -13.29 29.16 11.90
N ALA A 85 -12.05 29.05 12.38
CA ALA A 85 -11.46 30.07 13.25
C ALA A 85 -11.27 31.41 12.52
N ILE A 86 -10.84 31.39 11.26
CA ILE A 86 -10.70 32.59 10.42
C ILE A 86 -12.07 33.21 10.16
N GLU A 87 -13.08 32.43 9.81
CA GLU A 87 -14.45 32.90 9.56
C GLU A 87 -15.03 33.59 10.80
N ASN A 88 -14.94 32.95 11.97
CA ASN A 88 -15.38 33.54 13.24
C ASN A 88 -14.64 34.85 13.59
N LEU A 89 -13.35 34.96 13.24
CA LEU A 89 -12.60 36.20 13.45
C LEU A 89 -13.06 37.31 12.51
N LEU A 90 -13.32 36.99 11.24
CA LEU A 90 -13.83 37.96 10.26
C LEU A 90 -15.20 38.49 10.68
N ASP A 91 -16.12 37.61 11.11
CA ASP A 91 -17.44 37.99 11.59
C ASP A 91 -17.35 38.90 12.83
N LYS A 92 -16.48 38.54 13.77
CA LYS A 92 -16.24 39.34 14.98
C LYS A 92 -15.66 40.73 14.66
N GLU A 93 -14.82 40.85 13.63
CA GLU A 93 -14.31 42.15 13.19
C GLU A 93 -15.39 42.98 12.46
N ALA A 94 -16.29 42.35 11.70
CA ALA A 94 -17.44 43.01 11.10
C ALA A 94 -18.38 43.59 12.18
N ASP A 95 -18.78 42.80 13.18
CA ASP A 95 -19.62 43.24 14.30
C ASP A 95 -19.00 44.42 15.07
N LYS A 96 -17.69 44.36 15.36
CA LYS A 96 -16.99 45.45 16.05
C LYS A 96 -16.99 46.73 15.22
N ASN A 97 -16.88 46.63 13.90
CA ASN A 97 -16.85 47.78 13.02
C ASN A 97 -18.24 48.43 12.90
N GLU A 98 -19.30 47.64 12.80
CA GLU A 98 -20.69 48.12 12.83
C GLU A 98 -21.01 48.82 14.15
N VAL A 99 -20.64 48.20 15.28
CA VAL A 99 -20.81 48.80 16.60
C VAL A 99 -20.05 50.12 16.70
N LYS A 100 -18.78 50.18 16.29
CA LYS A 100 -17.98 51.42 16.29
C LYS A 100 -18.59 52.54 15.45
N GLN A 101 -19.11 52.22 14.25
CA GLN A 101 -19.81 53.19 13.42
C GLN A 101 -21.04 53.73 14.15
N GLN A 102 -21.85 52.84 14.74
CA GLN A 102 -23.02 53.23 15.51
C GLN A 102 -22.69 54.09 16.75
N TRP A 103 -21.55 53.87 17.43
CA TRP A 103 -21.07 54.74 18.54
C TRP A 103 -20.62 56.13 18.08
N SER A 104 -20.11 56.23 16.85
CA SER A 104 -19.66 57.48 16.26
C SER A 104 -20.83 58.38 15.82
N GLU A 105 -21.94 57.79 15.40
CA GLU A 105 -23.15 58.49 14.91
C GLU A 105 -24.13 58.90 16.02
N ARG A 106 -23.91 58.50 17.29
CA ARG A 106 -24.83 58.85 18.38
C ARG A 106 -24.81 60.35 18.69
N GLU A 107 -25.99 60.96 18.83
CA GLU A 107 -26.12 62.34 19.29
C GLU A 107 -25.42 62.54 20.63
N ARG A 108 -24.48 63.51 20.66
CA ARG A 108 -23.71 63.85 21.85
C ARG A 108 -24.58 64.66 22.81
N ILE A 109 -25.17 64.00 23.78
CA ILE A 109 -25.87 64.64 24.89
C ILE A 109 -24.86 65.19 25.89
N GLY A 110 -24.78 66.52 25.97
CA GLY A 110 -23.95 67.26 26.91
C GLY A 110 -24.54 68.63 27.19
N PHE A 111 -24.27 69.17 28.38
CA PHE A 111 -24.63 70.54 28.73
C PHE A 111 -23.73 71.51 27.96
N LYS A 112 -24.33 72.38 27.14
CA LYS A 112 -23.64 73.57 26.62
C LYS A 112 -23.44 74.54 27.78
N LYS A 113 -22.19 74.92 28.02
CA LYS A 113 -21.81 75.91 29.04
C LYS A 113 -22.19 77.32 28.61
#